data_AF-A0A0R2CWQ4-F1
#
_entry.id   AF-A0A0R2CWQ4-F1
#
_cell.length_a   1.000
_cell.length_b   1.000
_cell.length_c   1.000
_cell.angle_alpha   90.00
_cell.angle_beta   90.00
_cell.angle_gamma   90.00
#
_symmetry.space_group_name_H-M   'P 1'
#
loop_
_entity.id
_entity.type
_entity.pdbx_description
1 polymer ?
#
loop_
_entity_poly.entity_id
_entity_poly.type
_entity_poly.pdbx_seq_one_letter_code
_entity_poly.pdbx_strand_id
1 'polypeptide(L)'
;MIVGASLGVQGTARAQDNLRQILNSPGVNAFVMPGHEFLLSNAKEQFDNQSQLTNNKTTSFLEECFTHYLQFVADNREDLKLVREV
;
A
#
# COMPACT_ATOMS: atom_id res chain seq x y z
N MET A 1 -5.18 -0.27 0.14
CA MET A 1 -3.85 -0.64 -0.39
C MET A 1 -2.85 -0.60 0.75
N ILE A 2 -1.85 -1.47 0.76
CA ILE A 2 -0.72 -1.39 1.70
C ILE A 2 0.50 -0.84 0.95
N VAL A 3 1.22 0.08 1.59
CA VAL A 3 2.42 0.74 1.08
C VAL A 3 3.48 0.72 2.17
N GLY A 4 4.75 0.48 1.82
CA GLY A 4 5.81 0.50 2.80
C GLY A 4 7.21 0.61 2.22
N ALA A 5 8.09 1.26 2.96
CA ALA A 5 9.50 1.41 2.63
C ALA A 5 10.40 0.85 3.73
N SER A 6 11.54 0.26 3.34
CA SER A 6 12.51 -0.35 4.25
C SER A 6 13.93 0.01 3.85
N LEU A 7 14.82 0.10 4.84
CA LEU A 7 16.24 0.33 4.61
C LEU A 7 16.96 -0.90 4.05
N GLY A 8 16.38 -2.10 4.20
CA GLY A 8 16.98 -3.35 3.74
C GLY A 8 16.48 -3.82 2.38
N VAL A 9 17.23 -4.74 1.76
CA VAL A 9 16.94 -5.32 0.44
C VAL A 9 15.64 -6.12 0.38
N GLN A 10 15.20 -6.70 1.52
CA GLN A 10 13.95 -7.47 1.63
C GLN A 10 12.69 -6.59 1.57
N GLY A 11 12.85 -5.27 1.51
CA GLY A 11 11.73 -4.34 1.49
C GLY A 11 10.89 -4.46 2.77
N THR A 12 9.59 -4.27 2.63
CA THR A 12 8.61 -4.35 3.72
C THR A 12 7.79 -5.64 3.71
N ALA A 13 8.14 -6.63 2.89
CA ALA A 13 7.32 -7.82 2.62
C ALA A 13 6.77 -8.50 3.88
N ARG A 14 7.64 -8.84 4.85
CA ARG A 14 7.20 -9.50 6.10
C ARG A 14 6.27 -8.63 6.94
N ALA A 15 6.56 -7.34 7.02
CA ALA A 15 5.74 -6.39 7.78
C ALA A 15 4.36 -6.22 7.14
N GLN A 16 4.30 -6.15 5.80
CA GLN A 16 3.04 -6.07 5.07
C GLN A 16 2.23 -7.35 5.20
N ASP A 17 2.87 -8.51 5.17
CA ASP A 17 2.20 -9.81 5.34
C ASP A 17 1.59 -9.95 6.74
N ASN A 18 2.34 -9.54 7.77
CA ASN A 18 1.84 -9.49 9.16
C ASN A 18 0.70 -8.47 9.31
N LEU A 19 0.83 -7.28 8.72
CA LEU A 19 -0.22 -6.27 8.72
C LEU A 19 -1.49 -6.80 8.04
N ARG A 20 -1.35 -7.51 6.92
CA ARG A 20 -2.47 -8.09 6.20
C ARG A 20 -3.21 -9.14 7.05
N GLN A 21 -2.48 -9.97 7.79
CA GLN A 21 -3.09 -10.91 8.73
C GLN A 21 -3.90 -10.19 9.82
N ILE A 22 -3.36 -9.10 10.38
CA ILE A 22 -4.08 -8.28 11.36
C ILE A 22 -5.34 -7.67 10.75
N LEU A 23 -5.24 -7.07 9.57
CA LEU A 23 -6.38 -6.43 8.90
C LEU A 23 -7.47 -7.44 8.52
N ASN A 24 -7.09 -8.68 8.20
CA ASN A 24 -8.01 -9.78 7.92
C ASN A 24 -8.56 -10.46 9.19
N SER A 25 -8.12 -10.05 10.38
CA SER A 25 -8.55 -10.69 11.62
C SER A 25 -10.03 -10.40 11.92
N PRO A 26 -10.79 -11.38 12.45
CA PRO A 26 -12.19 -11.18 12.82
C PRO A 26 -12.37 -9.97 13.75
N GLY A 27 -13.36 -9.12 13.47
CA GLY A 27 -13.66 -7.93 14.28
C GLY A 27 -12.86 -6.67 13.93
N VAL A 28 -11.81 -6.76 13.11
CA VAL A 28 -11.08 -5.57 12.61
C VAL A 28 -11.85 -4.91 11.46
N ASN A 29 -12.66 -5.68 10.72
CA ASN A 29 -13.53 -5.23 9.63
C ASN A 29 -12.82 -4.30 8.62
N ALA A 30 -11.53 -4.52 8.38
CA ALA A 30 -10.77 -3.68 7.47
C ALA A 30 -11.13 -3.98 6.02
N PHE A 31 -11.45 -2.95 5.26
CA PHE A 31 -11.68 -3.05 3.82
C PHE A 31 -10.38 -2.79 3.06
N VAL A 32 -9.64 -3.85 2.76
CA VAL A 32 -8.29 -3.77 2.17
C VAL A 32 -8.30 -4.27 0.74
N MET A 33 -7.76 -3.48 -0.18
CA MET A 33 -7.55 -3.89 -1.57
C MET A 33 -6.71 -5.19 -1.67
N PRO A 34 -7.22 -6.25 -2.34
CA PRO A 34 -6.49 -7.49 -2.57
C PRO A 34 -5.59 -7.40 -3.80
N GLY A 35 -4.34 -7.86 -3.68
CA GLY A 35 -3.34 -7.70 -4.74
C GLY A 35 -2.97 -6.23 -4.97
N HIS A 36 -1.81 -5.97 -5.57
CA HIS A 36 -1.22 -4.63 -5.72
C HIS A 36 -0.88 -3.92 -4.40
N GLU A 37 0.38 -4.08 -4.01
CA GLU A 37 1.01 -3.40 -2.89
C GLU A 37 2.35 -2.84 -3.34
N PHE A 38 2.78 -1.78 -2.65
CA PHE A 38 4.04 -1.11 -2.98
C PHE A 38 5.08 -1.38 -1.89
N LEU A 39 6.19 -1.97 -2.30
CA LEU A 39 7.32 -2.32 -1.44
C LEU A 39 8.58 -1.61 -1.95
N LEU A 40 9.08 -0.65 -1.17
CA LEU A 40 10.34 0.02 -1.48
C LEU A 40 11.48 -0.58 -0.66
N SER A 41 12.46 -1.15 -1.34
CA SER A 41 13.73 -1.60 -0.75
C SER A 41 14.79 -0.51 -0.79
N ASN A 42 15.77 -0.58 0.11
CA ASN A 42 16.90 0.36 0.20
C ASN A 42 16.46 1.83 0.23
N ALA A 43 15.41 2.14 0.98
CA ALA A 43 14.73 3.44 0.96
C ALA A 43 15.68 4.64 1.10
N LYS A 44 16.77 4.52 1.87
CA LYS A 44 17.77 5.58 2.04
C LYS A 44 18.35 6.10 0.71
N GLU A 45 18.43 5.25 -0.31
CA GLU A 45 19.01 5.57 -1.63
C GLU A 45 17.95 5.98 -2.66
N GLN A 46 16.67 5.83 -2.31
CA GLN A 46 15.55 6.04 -3.22
C GLN A 46 14.98 7.45 -3.17
N PHE A 47 15.36 8.25 -2.16
CA PHE A 47 14.90 9.62 -1.97
C PHE A 47 16.03 10.65 -2.12
N ASP A 48 15.71 11.81 -2.69
CA ASP A 48 16.62 12.95 -2.74
C ASP A 48 16.55 13.83 -1.47
N ASN A 49 17.30 14.93 -1.48
CA ASN A 49 17.33 15.91 -0.38
C ASN A 49 16.00 16.65 -0.20
N GLN A 50 15.08 16.57 -1.16
CA GLN A 50 13.73 17.12 -1.09
C GLN A 50 12.68 16.05 -0.72
N SER A 51 13.14 14.88 -0.28
CA SER A 51 12.30 13.73 0.07
C SER A 51 11.43 13.22 -1.09
N GLN A 52 11.89 13.39 -2.33
CA GLN A 52 11.23 12.89 -3.54
C GLN A 52 11.86 11.59 -4.01
N LEU A 53 11.04 10.67 -4.55
CA LEU A 53 11.54 9.45 -5.19
C LEU A 53 12.35 9.81 -6.43
N THR A 54 13.58 9.32 -6.50
CA THR A 54 14.53 9.66 -7.58
C THR A 54 14.42 8.75 -8.79
N ASN A 55 13.87 7.54 -8.61
CA ASN A 55 13.77 6.54 -9.65
C ASN A 55 12.40 6.61 -10.34
N ASN A 56 12.39 7.04 -11.61
CA ASN A 56 11.17 7.17 -12.40
C ASN A 56 10.37 5.86 -12.51
N LYS A 57 11.02 4.69 -12.59
CA LYS A 57 10.30 3.40 -12.64
C LYS A 57 9.59 3.12 -11.33
N THR A 58 10.24 3.42 -10.20
CA THR A 58 9.64 3.31 -8.87
C THR A 58 8.44 4.25 -8.75
N THR A 59 8.57 5.50 -9.21
CA THR A 59 7.48 6.48 -9.21
C THR A 59 6.31 6.02 -10.08
N SER A 60 6.57 5.58 -11.32
CA SER A 60 5.52 5.07 -12.21
C SER A 60 4.81 3.84 -11.65
N PHE A 61 5.54 2.93 -10.99
CA PHE A 61 4.93 1.78 -10.33
C PHE A 61 4.08 2.20 -9.14
N LEU A 62 4.51 3.20 -8.37
CA LEU A 62 3.70 3.77 -7.29
C LEU A 62 2.41 4.42 -7.83
N GLU A 63 2.50 5.16 -8.94
CA GLU A 63 1.36 5.76 -9.63
C GLU A 63 0.35 4.70 -10.14
N GLU A 64 0.85 3.61 -10.72
CA GLU A 64 0.02 2.46 -11.12
C GLU A 64 -0.71 1.85 -9.92
N CYS A 65 0.01 1.62 -8.80
CA CYS A 65 -0.59 1.13 -7.57
C CYS A 65 -1.72 2.04 -7.06
N PHE A 66 -1.50 3.37 -7.09
CA PHE A 66 -2.53 4.34 -6.72
C PHE A 66 -3.71 4.35 -7.69
N THR A 67 -3.46 4.21 -8.98
CA THR A 67 -4.51 4.14 -10.01
C THR A 67 -5.44 2.96 -9.74
N HIS A 68 -4.88 1.77 -9.50
CA HIS A 68 -5.66 0.59 -9.11
C HIS A 68 -6.39 0.79 -7.78
N TYR A 69 -5.76 1.45 -6.80
CA TYR A 69 -6.39 1.75 -5.53
C TYR A 69 -7.60 2.69 -5.65
N LEU A 70 -7.48 3.75 -6.46
CA LEU A 70 -8.59 4.67 -6.70
C LEU A 70 -9.74 3.98 -7.43
N GLN A 71 -9.44 3.13 -8.41
CA GLN A 71 -10.44 2.30 -9.09
C GLN A 71 -11.15 1.37 -8.10
N PHE A 72 -10.39 0.66 -7.26
CA PHE A 72 -10.95 -0.19 -6.21
C PHE A 72 -11.87 0.59 -5.26
N VAL A 73 -11.49 1.78 -4.82
CA VAL A 73 -12.34 2.62 -3.97
C VAL A 73 -13.62 3.06 -4.69
N ALA A 74 -13.53 3.40 -5.97
CA ALA A 74 -14.69 3.79 -6.77
C ALA A 74 -15.67 2.62 -6.96
N ASP A 75 -15.16 1.43 -7.27
CA ASP A 75 -15.97 0.22 -7.51
C ASP A 75 -16.67 -0.28 -6.25
N ASN A 76 -16.08 -0.06 -5.08
CA ASN A 76 -16.58 -0.57 -3.79
C ASN A 76 -17.16 0.55 -2.91
N ARG A 77 -17.64 1.66 -3.51
CA ARG A 77 -18.04 2.86 -2.77
C ARG A 77 -19.19 2.63 -1.79
N GLU A 78 -20.16 1.79 -2.14
CA GLU A 78 -21.29 1.47 -1.26
C GLU A 78 -20.88 0.53 -0.12
N ASP A 79 -20.06 -0.49 -0.40
CA ASP A 79 -19.50 -1.38 0.62
C ASP A 79 -18.66 -0.60 1.65
N LEU A 80 -17.90 0.39 1.18
CA LEU A 80 -17.12 1.28 2.03
C LEU A 80 -17.97 2.17 2.95
N LYS A 81 -19.20 2.53 2.55
CA LYS A 81 -20.12 3.26 3.45
C LYS A 81 -20.63 2.35 4.55
N LEU A 82 -21.00 1.11 4.22
CA LEU A 82 -21.50 0.13 5.17
C LEU A 82 -20.46 -0.19 6.26
N VAL A 83 -19.17 -0.28 5.91
CA VAL A 83 -18.10 -0.50 6.89
C VAL A 83 -17.92 0.68 7.86
N ARG A 84 -18.29 1.91 7.47
CA ARG A 84 -18.10 3.13 8.28
C ARG A 84 -19.26 3.46 9.21
N GLU A 85 -20.41 2.81 9.04
CA GLU A 85 -21.61 3.04 9.84
C GLU A 85 -21.77 2.05 11.00
N VAL A 86 -20.82 1.11 11.15
CA VAL A 86 -20.70 0.16 12.29
C VAL A 86 -19.67 0.66 13.28
#